data_AF-A0A7C1SYA5-F1
#
_entry.id   AF-A0A7C1SYA5-F1
#
_cell.length_a   1.000
_cell.length_b   1.000
_cell.length_c   1.000
_cell.angle_alpha   90.00
_cell.angle_beta   90.00
_cell.angle_gamma   90.00
#
_symmetry.space_group_name_H-M   'P 1'
#
loop_
_entity.id
_entity.type
_entity.pdbx_description
1 polymer ?
#
loop_
_entity_poly.entity_id
_entity_poly.type
_entity_poly.pdbx_seq_one_letter_code
_entity_poly.pdbx_strand_id
1 'polypeptide(L)'
;MTNIRTLSRAVPRLAALWIAALTTAYLCLAASAAFAVEPVKIARDDNALDLTATTEIYTNQGEAFQVSTAAGADGIRRRIEVRSSSPEHQGDWAVFALANVSEEQLERVIVAPHFRLSGSRMFWPDLGSERIMAITPSEGFALDRVPSPDADVFRITLNPGTVITFVAELATP
;
A
#
# COMPACT_ATOMS: atom_id res chain seq x y z
N MET A 1 67.96 20.85 -26.04
CA MET A 1 66.62 20.94 -26.67
C MET A 1 66.19 19.48 -26.86
N THR A 2 65.15 18.91 -26.28
CA THR A 2 63.79 19.43 -26.01
C THR A 2 63.11 18.44 -25.04
N ASN A 3 62.39 18.97 -24.04
CA ASN A 3 61.68 18.18 -23.01
C ASN A 3 60.25 17.93 -23.52
N ILE A 4 59.76 16.67 -23.56
CA ILE A 4 58.37 16.36 -23.95
C ILE A 4 57.77 15.32 -22.99
N ARG A 5 56.54 15.63 -22.56
CA ARG A 5 55.45 14.74 -22.09
C ARG A 5 55.10 14.81 -20.59
N THR A 6 54.25 15.77 -20.24
CA THR A 6 53.39 15.73 -19.05
C THR A 6 51.97 16.21 -19.38
N LEU A 7 51.22 15.44 -20.18
CA LEU A 7 49.79 15.68 -20.39
C LEU A 7 49.06 14.33 -20.56
N SER A 8 48.79 13.60 -19.47
CA SER A 8 47.92 12.39 -19.58
C SER A 8 47.28 11.91 -18.27
N ARG A 9 47.10 12.76 -17.26
CA ARG A 9 46.38 12.38 -16.02
C ARG A 9 45.05 13.11 -15.78
N ALA A 10 44.75 14.17 -16.53
CA ALA A 10 43.55 15.00 -16.32
C ALA A 10 42.28 14.43 -16.98
N VAL A 11 42.40 13.88 -18.19
CA VAL A 11 41.28 13.33 -18.98
C VAL A 11 40.54 12.18 -18.28
N PRO A 12 41.20 11.15 -17.68
CA PRO A 12 40.48 10.07 -17.02
C PRO A 12 39.78 10.50 -15.73
N ARG A 13 40.27 11.56 -15.06
CA ARG A 13 39.66 12.12 -13.85
C ARG A 13 38.37 12.87 -14.14
N LEU A 14 38.34 13.63 -15.23
CA LEU A 14 37.12 14.31 -15.67
C LEU A 14 36.07 13.31 -16.14
N ALA A 15 36.45 12.28 -16.89
CA ALA A 15 35.53 11.22 -17.32
C ALA A 15 34.93 10.44 -16.12
N ALA A 16 35.74 10.11 -15.12
CA ALA A 16 35.27 9.44 -13.90
C ALA A 16 34.28 10.31 -13.09
N LEU A 17 34.51 11.62 -13.01
CA LEU A 17 33.59 12.56 -12.35
C LEU A 17 32.26 12.65 -13.08
N TRP A 18 32.26 12.65 -14.41
CA TRP A 18 31.03 12.64 -15.21
C TRP A 18 30.22 11.35 -15.06
N ILE A 19 30.90 10.20 -15.05
CA ILE A 19 30.24 8.90 -14.82
C ILE A 19 29.64 8.87 -13.41
N ALA A 20 30.37 9.31 -12.39
CA ALA A 20 29.86 9.38 -11.02
C ALA A 20 28.65 10.33 -10.91
N ALA A 21 28.70 11.49 -11.55
CA ALA A 21 27.58 12.43 -11.56
C ALA A 21 26.33 11.84 -12.25
N LEU A 22 26.51 11.14 -13.37
CA LEU A 22 25.43 10.49 -14.10
C LEU A 22 24.82 9.32 -13.31
N THR A 23 25.64 8.50 -12.64
CA THR A 23 25.14 7.41 -11.80
C THR A 23 24.41 7.94 -10.58
N THR A 24 24.92 8.99 -9.93
CA THR A 24 24.21 9.64 -8.81
C THR A 24 22.88 10.25 -9.28
N ALA A 25 22.85 10.95 -10.41
CA ALA A 25 21.61 11.50 -10.96
C ALA A 25 20.59 10.40 -11.28
N TYR A 26 21.03 9.29 -11.89
CA TYR A 26 20.19 8.14 -12.17
C TYR A 26 19.61 7.51 -10.89
N LEU A 27 20.42 7.35 -9.84
CA LEU A 27 19.97 6.83 -8.54
C LEU A 27 18.97 7.76 -7.85
N CYS A 28 19.16 9.08 -7.94
CA CYS A 28 18.21 10.06 -7.41
C CYS A 28 16.88 10.05 -8.18
N LEU A 29 16.91 9.83 -9.50
CA LEU A 29 15.71 9.69 -10.33
C LEU A 29 14.97 8.37 -10.08
N ALA A 30 15.68 7.31 -9.72
CA ALA A 30 15.10 6.02 -9.35
C ALA A 30 14.53 5.98 -7.92
N ALA A 31 14.76 7.02 -7.11
CA ALA A 31 14.18 7.11 -5.78
C ALA A 31 12.70 7.51 -5.89
N SER A 32 11.80 6.53 -5.86
CA SER A 32 10.37 6.79 -5.70
C SER A 32 10.10 7.33 -4.29
N ALA A 33 9.36 8.44 -4.21
CA ALA A 33 8.86 8.96 -2.94
C ALA A 33 7.86 7.96 -2.36
N ALA A 34 8.25 7.26 -1.29
CA ALA A 34 7.31 6.48 -0.50
C ALA A 34 6.52 7.47 0.39
N PHE A 35 5.33 7.86 -0.08
CA PHE A 35 4.36 8.47 0.81
C PHE A 35 3.91 7.40 1.80
N ALA A 36 3.87 7.78 3.07
CA ALA A 36 3.52 6.86 4.12
C ALA A 36 2.05 7.05 4.46
N VAL A 37 1.33 5.94 4.56
CA VAL A 37 -0.11 5.92 4.83
C VAL A 37 -0.39 6.61 6.16
N GLU A 38 -1.32 7.57 6.16
CA GLU A 38 -1.76 8.27 7.36
C GLU A 38 -2.89 7.47 8.04
N PRO A 39 -2.77 7.16 9.34
CA PRO A 39 -3.76 6.30 9.99
C PRO A 39 -5.05 7.06 10.33
N VAL A 40 -6.18 6.42 10.03
CA VAL A 40 -7.51 6.85 10.48
C VAL A 40 -7.70 6.44 11.94
N LYS A 41 -8.01 7.40 12.79
CA LYS A 41 -8.28 7.15 14.21
C LYS A 41 -9.67 6.51 14.37
N ILE A 42 -9.73 5.46 15.16
CA ILE A 42 -10.96 4.77 15.56
C ILE A 42 -11.08 4.81 17.08
N ALA A 43 -12.27 5.18 17.55
CA ALA A 43 -12.69 5.14 18.93
C ALA A 43 -13.85 4.17 19.15
N ARG A 44 -14.22 3.99 20.43
CA ARG A 44 -15.28 3.06 20.84
C ARG A 44 -16.66 3.49 20.32
N ASP A 45 -16.92 4.79 20.34
CA ASP A 45 -18.17 5.45 19.96
C ASP A 45 -18.33 5.67 18.45
N ASP A 46 -17.30 5.39 17.66
CA ASP A 46 -17.37 5.39 16.20
C ASP A 46 -18.19 4.20 15.69
N ASN A 47 -19.33 4.50 15.05
CA ASN A 47 -20.22 3.49 14.48
C ASN A 47 -19.77 3.02 13.10
N ALA A 48 -19.44 3.95 12.21
CA ALA A 48 -18.97 3.67 10.86
C ALA A 48 -18.05 4.80 10.39
N LEU A 49 -16.96 4.44 9.73
CA LEU A 49 -16.00 5.38 9.15
C LEU A 49 -15.88 5.12 7.67
N ASP A 50 -15.94 6.19 6.89
CA ASP A 50 -15.64 6.14 5.47
C ASP A 50 -14.13 6.20 5.26
N LEU A 51 -13.57 5.13 4.69
CA LEU A 51 -12.14 4.99 4.42
C LEU A 51 -11.77 5.41 2.99
N THR A 52 -12.74 5.75 2.13
CA THR A 52 -12.50 6.03 0.71
C THR A 52 -11.49 7.16 0.50
N ALA A 53 -11.55 8.22 1.30
CA ALA A 53 -10.65 9.37 1.17
C ALA A 53 -9.21 9.09 1.63
N THR A 54 -9.01 8.09 2.51
CA THR A 54 -7.70 7.76 3.09
C THR A 54 -7.10 6.49 2.48
N THR A 55 -7.89 5.74 1.72
CA THR A 55 -7.42 4.55 1.00
C THR A 55 -6.61 4.97 -0.22
N GLU A 56 -5.36 4.53 -0.28
CA GLU A 56 -4.50 4.69 -1.44
C GLU A 56 -4.64 3.48 -2.36
N ILE A 57 -4.85 3.72 -3.66
CA ILE A 57 -4.96 2.67 -4.68
C ILE A 57 -3.68 2.60 -5.50
N TYR A 58 -3.13 1.41 -5.61
CA TYR A 58 -1.96 1.08 -6.39
C TYR A 58 -2.36 0.07 -7.46
N THR A 59 -2.05 0.33 -8.72
CA THR A 59 -2.39 -0.59 -9.81
C THR A 59 -1.14 -1.16 -10.46
N ASN A 60 -1.26 -2.35 -11.06
CA ASN A 60 -0.19 -2.98 -11.84
C ASN A 60 1.15 -3.14 -11.09
N GLN A 61 1.13 -3.44 -9.78
CA GLN A 61 2.33 -3.64 -8.97
C GLN A 61 2.89 -5.08 -9.03
N GLY A 62 2.18 -5.97 -9.71
CA GLY A 62 2.49 -7.40 -9.74
C GLY A 62 2.06 -8.15 -8.47
N GLU A 63 2.47 -9.42 -8.39
CA GLU A 63 2.07 -10.36 -7.34
C GLU A 63 2.71 -10.12 -5.96
N ALA A 64 3.78 -9.31 -5.90
CA ALA A 64 4.49 -8.99 -4.66
C ALA A 64 4.58 -7.47 -4.52
N PHE A 65 3.88 -6.93 -3.53
CA PHE A 65 3.72 -5.50 -3.34
C PHE A 65 4.42 -5.02 -2.07
N GLN A 66 5.28 -4.02 -2.21
CA GLN A 66 6.00 -3.42 -1.10
C GLN A 66 5.42 -2.06 -0.74
N VAL A 67 5.13 -1.86 0.55
CA VAL A 67 4.58 -0.61 1.06
C VAL A 67 5.20 -0.21 2.39
N SER A 68 5.25 1.09 2.64
CA SER A 68 5.61 1.63 3.96
C SER A 68 4.37 1.73 4.85
N THR A 69 4.45 1.16 6.05
CA THR A 69 3.36 1.22 7.02
C THR A 69 3.19 2.65 7.54
N ALA A 70 2.00 2.90 8.08
CA ALA A 70 1.81 3.99 9.02
C ALA A 70 2.81 3.87 10.18
N ALA A 71 3.14 5.01 10.79
CA ALA A 71 3.98 5.03 11.97
C ALA A 71 3.28 4.24 13.08
N GLY A 72 3.97 3.25 13.65
CA GLY A 72 3.46 2.49 14.78
C GLY A 72 3.28 3.36 16.02
N ALA A 73 2.82 2.75 17.13
CA ALA A 73 2.77 3.42 18.43
C ALA A 73 4.15 3.92 18.90
N ASP A 74 5.23 3.33 18.39
CA ASP A 74 6.62 3.71 18.60
C ASP A 74 7.11 4.85 17.67
N GLY A 75 6.25 5.34 16.77
CA GLY A 75 6.58 6.35 15.77
C GLY A 75 7.39 5.80 14.58
N ILE A 76 7.64 4.49 14.54
CA ILE A 76 8.51 3.88 13.52
C ILE A 76 7.66 3.40 12.34
N ARG A 77 8.08 3.77 11.13
CA ARG A 77 7.53 3.26 9.87
C ARG A 77 8.32 2.04 9.44
N ARG A 78 7.63 0.99 9.00
CA ARG A 78 8.23 -0.27 8.56
C ARG A 78 7.97 -0.47 7.07
N ARG A 79 8.80 -1.26 6.40
CA ARG A 79 8.53 -1.72 5.05
C ARG A 79 8.05 -3.16 5.13
N ILE A 80 6.90 -3.42 4.54
CA ILE A 80 6.33 -4.76 4.43
C ILE A 80 6.21 -5.14 2.96
N GLU A 81 6.31 -6.44 2.69
CA GLU A 81 5.97 -7.03 1.41
C GLU A 81 4.77 -7.93 1.61
N VAL A 82 3.74 -7.73 0.79
CA VAL A 82 2.53 -8.56 0.78
C VAL A 82 2.49 -9.29 -0.55
N ARG A 83 2.14 -10.57 -0.50
CA ARG A 83 2.02 -11.43 -1.68
C ARG A 83 0.57 -11.70 -1.98
N SER A 84 0.29 -11.76 -3.28
CA SER A 84 -1.01 -12.12 -3.81
C SER A 84 -1.44 -13.50 -3.35
N SER A 85 -2.72 -13.65 -3.07
CA SER A 85 -3.36 -14.94 -2.83
C SER A 85 -3.44 -15.80 -4.09
N SER A 86 -3.39 -15.18 -5.28
CA SER A 86 -3.43 -15.85 -6.58
C SER A 86 -2.25 -15.46 -7.50
N PRO A 87 -1.61 -16.41 -8.21
CA PRO A 87 -0.58 -16.12 -9.21
C PRO A 87 -1.08 -15.33 -10.43
N GLU A 88 -2.39 -15.30 -10.67
CA GLU A 88 -3.00 -14.64 -11.83
C GLU A 88 -3.39 -13.17 -11.55
N HIS A 89 -3.15 -12.68 -10.33
CA HIS A 89 -3.50 -11.33 -9.94
C HIS A 89 -2.73 -10.27 -10.73
N GLN A 90 -3.44 -9.25 -11.22
CA GLN A 90 -2.88 -8.15 -12.00
C GLN A 90 -2.02 -7.20 -11.15
N GLY A 91 -2.08 -7.34 -9.82
CA GLY A 91 -1.29 -6.55 -8.89
C GLY A 91 -1.93 -5.21 -8.56
N ASP A 92 -3.26 -5.20 -8.44
CA ASP A 92 -4.02 -4.06 -7.93
C ASP A 92 -4.21 -4.21 -6.40
N TRP A 93 -3.87 -3.14 -5.68
CA TRP A 93 -3.78 -3.12 -4.23
C TRP A 93 -4.42 -1.84 -3.68
N ALA A 94 -5.08 -1.95 -2.54
CA ALA A 94 -5.54 -0.82 -1.75
C ALA A 94 -4.85 -0.82 -0.38
N VAL A 95 -4.45 0.36 0.10
CA VAL A 95 -3.75 0.49 1.37
C VAL A 95 -4.42 1.56 2.23
N PHE A 96 -4.70 1.22 3.47
CA PHE A 96 -5.19 2.15 4.48
C PHE A 96 -4.62 1.74 5.85
N ALA A 97 -4.66 2.65 6.83
CA ALA A 97 -4.22 2.35 8.18
C ALA A 97 -5.24 2.80 9.20
N LEU A 98 -5.37 2.02 10.27
CA LEU A 98 -6.26 2.31 11.39
C LEU A 98 -5.46 2.44 12.67
N ALA A 99 -5.80 3.41 13.51
CA ALA A 99 -5.24 3.63 14.83
C ALA A 99 -6.33 3.51 15.89
N ASN A 100 -6.22 2.52 16.79
CA ASN A 100 -7.10 2.45 17.95
C ASN A 100 -6.61 3.44 19.02
N VAL A 101 -7.34 4.54 19.18
CA VAL A 101 -7.01 5.59 20.16
C VAL A 101 -7.70 5.39 21.51
N SER A 102 -8.37 4.25 21.70
CA SER A 102 -9.03 3.89 22.96
C SER A 102 -8.15 3.01 23.83
N GLU A 103 -8.51 2.93 25.11
CA GLU A 103 -7.88 2.06 26.12
C GLU A 103 -8.39 0.60 26.07
N GLU A 104 -9.22 0.27 25.08
CA GLU A 104 -9.90 -1.01 24.99
C GLU A 104 -9.72 -1.66 23.63
N GLN A 105 -9.83 -2.99 23.61
CA GLN A 105 -9.81 -3.75 22.38
C GLN A 105 -11.11 -3.49 21.60
N LEU A 106 -10.98 -3.23 20.30
CA LEU A 106 -12.10 -2.97 19.42
C LEU A 106 -12.27 -4.11 18.43
N GLU A 107 -13.43 -4.76 18.47
CA GLU A 107 -13.89 -5.67 17.42
C GLU A 107 -14.68 -4.87 16.39
N ARG A 108 -14.25 -4.93 15.13
CA ARG A 108 -14.85 -4.18 14.01
C ARG A 108 -14.91 -5.04 12.75
N VAL A 109 -15.58 -4.51 11.74
CA VAL A 109 -15.61 -5.09 10.40
C VAL A 109 -15.18 -4.06 9.38
N ILE A 110 -14.36 -4.47 8.42
CA ILE A 110 -14.12 -3.74 7.18
C ILE A 110 -15.17 -4.19 6.19
N VAL A 111 -15.82 -3.24 5.51
CA VAL A 111 -16.91 -3.51 4.57
C VAL A 111 -16.61 -2.80 3.24
N ALA A 112 -16.56 -3.56 2.16
CA ALA A 112 -16.54 -3.04 0.79
C ALA A 112 -17.86 -3.44 0.09
N PRO A 113 -18.83 -2.52 -0.04
CA PRO A 113 -20.11 -2.84 -0.64
C PRO A 113 -19.96 -3.28 -2.10
N HIS A 114 -20.71 -4.31 -2.50
CA HIS A 114 -20.92 -4.58 -3.91
C HIS A 114 -21.80 -3.45 -4.45
N PHE A 115 -21.25 -2.52 -5.24
CA PHE A 115 -22.06 -1.45 -5.85
C PHE A 115 -23.26 -2.07 -6.58
N ARG A 116 -24.47 -1.68 -6.17
CA ARG A 116 -25.69 -1.93 -6.95
C ARG A 116 -25.94 -0.66 -7.75
N LEU A 117 -25.89 -0.74 -9.08
CA LEU A 117 -26.24 0.37 -9.95
C LEU A 117 -27.70 0.80 -9.73
N SER A 118 -27.93 1.86 -8.97
CA SER A 118 -29.19 2.59 -8.98
C SER A 118 -29.24 3.45 -10.25
N GLY A 119 -29.78 2.89 -11.34
CA GLY A 119 -30.04 3.64 -12.58
C GLY A 119 -29.33 3.15 -13.85
N SER A 120 -28.66 1.99 -13.81
CA SER A 120 -28.12 1.39 -15.04
C SER A 120 -29.23 0.86 -15.92
N ARG A 121 -29.43 1.54 -17.07
CA ARG A 121 -30.11 0.96 -18.22
C ARG A 121 -29.42 -0.37 -18.53
N MET A 122 -30.16 -1.45 -18.25
CA MET A 122 -30.10 -2.75 -18.91
C MET A 122 -28.97 -2.84 -19.91
N PHE A 123 -27.85 -3.50 -19.59
CA PHE A 123 -27.27 -4.49 -20.49
C PHE A 123 -26.19 -5.37 -19.82
N TRP A 124 -25.45 -4.93 -18.79
CA TRP A 124 -24.55 -5.83 -18.02
C TRP A 124 -24.32 -5.34 -16.58
N PRO A 125 -25.16 -5.74 -15.59
CA PRO A 125 -24.86 -5.46 -14.19
C PRO A 125 -23.70 -6.33 -13.70
N ASP A 126 -22.75 -5.74 -12.98
CA ASP A 126 -21.76 -6.44 -12.18
C ASP A 126 -22.45 -7.04 -10.94
N LEU A 127 -23.10 -8.19 -11.13
CA LEU A 127 -23.95 -8.85 -10.14
C LEU A 127 -23.16 -9.39 -8.93
N GLY A 128 -22.67 -8.50 -8.07
CA GLY A 128 -22.03 -8.89 -6.82
C GLY A 128 -20.63 -9.49 -7.00
N SER A 129 -19.85 -8.99 -7.97
CA SER A 129 -18.44 -9.37 -8.07
C SER A 129 -17.68 -8.90 -6.83
N GLU A 130 -16.85 -9.78 -6.28
CA GLU A 130 -15.93 -9.46 -5.20
C GLU A 130 -15.04 -8.27 -5.62
N ARG A 131 -14.79 -7.36 -4.68
CA ARG A 131 -13.91 -6.19 -4.86
C ARG A 131 -12.56 -6.44 -4.22
N ILE A 132 -12.56 -7.07 -3.05
CA ILE A 132 -11.36 -7.33 -2.26
C ILE A 132 -11.17 -8.83 -2.13
N MET A 133 -10.15 -9.42 -2.76
CA MET A 133 -9.89 -10.85 -2.65
C MET A 133 -9.41 -11.23 -1.25
N ALA A 134 -8.46 -10.47 -0.71
CA ALA A 134 -7.88 -10.69 0.61
C ALA A 134 -7.44 -9.36 1.24
N ILE A 135 -7.34 -9.32 2.58
CA ILE A 135 -6.72 -8.20 3.30
C ILE A 135 -5.63 -8.77 4.20
N THR A 136 -4.41 -8.28 4.02
CA THR A 136 -3.26 -8.64 4.86
C THR A 136 -2.87 -7.42 5.72
N PRO A 137 -3.00 -7.50 7.05
CA PRO A 137 -2.49 -6.49 7.96
C PRO A 137 -0.96 -6.53 8.02
N SER A 138 -0.35 -5.44 8.48
CA SER A 138 1.10 -5.36 8.76
C SER A 138 1.59 -6.37 9.81
N GLU A 139 0.68 -7.06 10.48
CA GLU A 139 0.94 -8.15 11.42
C GLU A 139 1.20 -9.50 10.74
N GLY A 140 0.82 -9.65 9.46
CA GLY A 140 1.37 -10.66 8.55
C GLY A 140 0.42 -11.73 8.01
N PHE A 141 -0.75 -11.97 8.61
CA PHE A 141 -1.70 -13.01 8.17
C PHE A 141 -2.97 -12.41 7.59
N ALA A 142 -3.46 -12.98 6.49
CA ALA A 142 -4.71 -12.54 5.88
C ALA A 142 -5.90 -12.65 6.85
N LEU A 143 -6.81 -11.68 6.77
CA LEU A 143 -8.00 -11.62 7.61
C LEU A 143 -9.04 -12.67 7.20
N ASP A 144 -9.82 -13.09 8.19
CA ASP A 144 -10.99 -13.94 7.96
C ASP A 144 -12.13 -13.15 7.31
N ARG A 145 -12.58 -13.64 6.16
CA ARG A 145 -13.76 -13.14 5.46
C ARG A 145 -15.04 -13.62 6.16
N VAL A 146 -16.01 -12.72 6.27
CA VAL A 146 -17.35 -12.99 6.77
C VAL A 146 -18.29 -13.17 5.58
N PRO A 147 -19.06 -14.28 5.52
CA PRO A 147 -20.05 -14.46 4.46
C PRO A 147 -21.07 -13.31 4.44
N SER A 148 -21.19 -12.66 3.30
CA SER A 148 -22.17 -11.60 3.06
C SER A 148 -22.56 -11.60 1.57
N PRO A 149 -23.86 -11.51 1.24
CA PRO A 149 -24.30 -11.50 -0.16
C PRO A 149 -24.00 -10.18 -0.88
N ASP A 150 -23.89 -9.09 -0.12
CA ASP A 150 -23.99 -7.73 -0.65
C ASP A 150 -22.70 -6.90 -0.48
N ALA A 151 -21.67 -7.47 0.14
CA ALA A 151 -20.41 -6.80 0.41
C ALA A 151 -19.29 -7.81 0.70
N ASP A 152 -18.05 -7.41 0.44
CA ASP A 152 -16.89 -8.06 1.04
C ASP A 152 -16.74 -7.58 2.48
N VAL A 153 -16.73 -8.51 3.43
CA VAL A 153 -16.68 -8.19 4.86
C VAL A 153 -15.53 -8.95 5.50
N PHE A 154 -14.68 -8.26 6.26
CA PHE A 154 -13.55 -8.84 6.97
C PHE A 154 -13.60 -8.44 8.43
N ARG A 155 -13.42 -9.42 9.33
CA ARG A 155 -13.33 -9.16 10.78
C ARG A 155 -11.94 -8.62 11.13
N ILE A 156 -11.92 -7.62 12.01
CA ILE A 156 -10.69 -7.09 12.59
C ILE A 156 -10.81 -6.94 14.09
N THR A 157 -9.69 -7.18 14.76
CA THR A 157 -9.49 -6.90 16.18
C THR A 157 -8.37 -5.87 16.30
N LEU A 158 -8.67 -4.73 16.91
CA LEU A 158 -7.69 -3.67 17.13
C LEU A 158 -7.39 -3.57 18.63
N ASN A 159 -6.17 -3.94 19.04
CA ASN A 159 -5.74 -3.80 20.44
C ASN A 159 -5.61 -2.31 20.83
N PRO A 160 -5.70 -1.98 22.13
CA PRO A 160 -5.51 -0.60 22.61
C PRO A 160 -4.19 -0.01 22.12
N GLY A 161 -4.23 1.23 21.61
CA GLY A 161 -3.04 1.97 21.20
C GLY A 161 -2.32 1.45 19.95
N THR A 162 -2.84 0.44 19.24
CA THR A 162 -2.18 -0.07 18.04
C THR A 162 -2.47 0.77 16.81
N VAL A 163 -1.49 0.80 15.90
CA VAL A 163 -1.63 1.33 14.54
C VAL A 163 -1.31 0.20 13.58
N ILE A 164 -2.27 -0.16 12.74
CA ILE A 164 -2.17 -1.29 11.81
C ILE A 164 -2.39 -0.77 10.40
N THR A 165 -1.48 -1.12 9.49
CA THR A 165 -1.67 -0.88 8.05
C THR A 165 -2.27 -2.13 7.42
N PHE A 166 -3.31 -1.96 6.62
CA PHE A 166 -4.01 -3.02 5.90
C PHE A 166 -3.72 -2.89 4.42
N VAL A 167 -3.36 -4.01 3.79
CA VAL A 167 -3.13 -4.12 2.35
C VAL A 167 -4.20 -5.05 1.79
N ALA A 168 -5.12 -4.49 1.01
CA ALA A 168 -6.19 -5.22 0.34
C ALA A 168 -5.77 -5.57 -1.08
N GLU A 169 -5.88 -6.86 -1.44
CA GLU A 169 -5.76 -7.38 -2.79
C GLU A 169 -7.08 -7.13 -3.52
N LEU A 170 -7.06 -6.37 -4.62
CA LEU A 170 -8.28 -5.98 -5.34
C LEU A 170 -8.56 -6.95 -6.49
N ALA A 171 -9.81 -7.36 -6.70
CA ALA A 171 -10.12 -8.31 -7.79
C ALA A 171 -9.97 -7.65 -9.18
N THR A 172 -10.42 -6.40 -9.33
CA THR A 172 -10.25 -5.53 -10.51
C THR A 172 -10.70 -4.12 -10.11
N PRO A 173 -10.01 -3.03 -10.49
CA PRO A 173 -10.45 -1.65 -10.23
C PRO A 173 -11.68 -1.24 -11.05
#